data_AF-A0A561SVE6-F1
#
_entry.id   AF-A0A561SVE6-F1
#
_cell.length_a   1.000
_cell.length_b   1.000
_cell.length_c   1.000
_cell.angle_alpha   90.00
_cell.angle_beta   90.00
_cell.angle_gamma   90.00
#
_symmetry.space_group_name_H-M   'P 1'
#
loop_
_entity.id
_entity.type
_entity.pdbx_description
1 polymer ?
#
loop_
_entity_poly.entity_id
_entity_poly.type
_entity_poly.pdbx_seq_one_letter_code
_entity_poly.pdbx_strand_id
1 'polypeptide(L)'
;MAGNPSPPPSDAGFEVVRRGYDQGQVDAHLRRLDAEISILVTDRDAALAQAVQLSRELDEARVRAEKLRSQVRTLASPSQSPQGTTERIRAMLRLAEDEVADMLSRAETEASRRTREAEAEAAQTIAAAQADADAIREEGRIDAEKMRQELEQEREAFALERAAALERLAAERTSTEADLAARIEAAEQERARAWAESEARRKMVEEDFTIAMDQRRAESLSALAAKHAAALREAETLRDSAAARAREVIARAEEQARERMSEAQQRVDELVAVRAGMAEQLTRTRTMLEDTLRSLAVPPEQLIPSARTASDVPAPPPSDVDDAGAVDEEADEDGEPADGADDGSAADPATQTAAGTPARPPSRRRRRRSRAGTTHR
;
A
#
# COMPACT_ATOMS: atom_id res chain seq x y z
N MET A 1 -89.57 27.29 22.52
CA MET A 1 -90.01 26.10 21.77
C MET A 1 -91.52 26.12 21.68
N ALA A 2 -92.09 26.07 20.48
CA ALA A 2 -93.54 26.01 20.29
C ALA A 2 -93.93 24.60 19.83
N GLY A 3 -94.67 23.88 20.67
CA GLY A 3 -95.36 22.65 20.28
C GLY A 3 -96.83 22.98 20.00
N ASN A 4 -97.31 22.72 18.79
CA ASN A 4 -98.72 22.91 18.45
C ASN A 4 -99.59 21.82 19.11
N PRO A 5 -100.85 22.11 19.48
CA PRO A 5 -101.81 21.08 19.83
C PRO A 5 -102.16 20.23 18.60
N SER A 6 -102.25 18.91 18.78
CA SER A 6 -102.84 18.00 17.78
C SER A 6 -104.37 18.17 17.78
N PRO A 7 -105.03 18.25 16.61
CA PRO A 7 -106.48 18.35 16.50
C PRO A 7 -107.17 16.98 16.67
N PRO A 8 -108.49 16.95 16.95
CA PRO A 8 -109.22 15.69 17.06
C PRO A 8 -109.20 14.90 15.74
N PRO A 9 -109.22 13.56 15.80
CA PRO A 9 -109.29 12.72 14.60
C PRO A 9 -110.59 12.95 13.83
N SER A 10 -110.52 12.79 12.52
CA SER A 10 -111.67 12.89 11.62
C SER A 10 -112.54 11.61 11.62
N ASP A 11 -113.79 11.70 11.15
CA ASP A 11 -114.68 10.54 10.91
C ASP A 11 -114.07 9.49 9.96
N ALA A 12 -113.07 9.86 9.17
CA ALA A 12 -112.33 8.96 8.29
C ALA A 12 -111.13 8.27 8.96
N GLY A 13 -110.85 8.53 10.25
CA GLY A 13 -109.77 7.93 11.02
C GLY A 13 -108.38 8.56 10.83
N PHE A 14 -108.25 9.59 10.00
CA PHE A 14 -106.98 10.29 9.73
C PHE A 14 -106.83 11.57 10.57
N GLU A 15 -105.59 11.90 10.97
CA GLU A 15 -105.23 13.19 11.54
C GLU A 15 -105.25 14.32 10.49
N VAL A 16 -105.52 15.56 10.91
CA VAL A 16 -105.72 16.72 10.03
C VAL A 16 -104.66 17.80 10.30
N VAL A 17 -103.68 17.97 9.40
CA VAL A 17 -102.54 18.88 9.60
C VAL A 17 -102.74 20.20 8.85
N ARG A 18 -103.07 21.27 9.59
CA ARG A 18 -103.29 22.67 9.15
C ARG A 18 -104.38 22.92 8.11
N ARG A 19 -104.47 22.14 7.02
CA ARG A 19 -105.46 22.32 5.94
C ARG A 19 -105.68 21.10 5.04
N GLY A 20 -105.46 19.89 5.55
CA GLY A 20 -105.71 18.61 4.88
C GLY A 20 -105.43 17.43 5.81
N TYR A 21 -105.69 16.20 5.36
CA TYR A 21 -105.27 14.99 6.08
C TYR A 21 -103.74 14.84 6.07
N ASP A 22 -103.18 14.14 7.05
CA ASP A 22 -101.78 13.72 7.00
C ASP A 22 -101.53 12.76 5.83
N GLN A 23 -100.82 13.23 4.82
CA GLN A 23 -100.47 12.46 3.63
C GLN A 23 -99.70 11.19 3.98
N GLY A 24 -98.87 11.17 5.04
CA GLY A 24 -98.15 9.98 5.46
C GLY A 24 -99.08 8.88 5.99
N GLN A 25 -100.14 9.26 6.71
CA GLN A 25 -101.17 8.34 7.20
C GLN A 25 -102.06 7.83 6.06
N VAL A 26 -102.45 8.72 5.13
CA VAL A 26 -103.24 8.35 3.95
C VAL A 26 -102.46 7.40 3.03
N ASP A 27 -101.20 7.72 2.69
CA ASP A 27 -100.33 6.86 1.89
C ASP A 27 -100.14 5.47 2.54
N ALA A 28 -99.96 5.42 3.86
CA ALA A 28 -99.81 4.16 4.59
C ALA A 28 -101.10 3.33 4.63
N HIS A 29 -102.27 3.97 4.61
CA HIS A 29 -103.55 3.30 4.51
C HIS A 29 -103.85 2.84 3.08
N LEU A 30 -103.55 3.65 2.06
CA LEU A 30 -103.68 3.26 0.65
C LEU A 30 -102.81 2.04 0.32
N ARG A 31 -101.53 2.04 0.71
CA ARG A 31 -100.64 0.87 0.54
C ARG A 31 -101.14 -0.39 1.25
N ARG A 32 -101.90 -0.23 2.34
CA ARG A 32 -102.54 -1.35 3.05
C ARG A 32 -103.75 -1.87 2.26
N LEU A 33 -104.62 -0.97 1.80
CA LEU A 33 -105.75 -1.34 0.93
C LEU A 33 -105.27 -1.99 -0.38
N ASP A 34 -104.20 -1.48 -1.01
CA ASP A 34 -103.59 -2.07 -2.20
C ASP A 34 -103.09 -3.49 -1.93
N ALA A 35 -102.50 -3.73 -0.75
CA ALA A 35 -102.07 -5.07 -0.33
C ALA A 35 -103.26 -6.00 -0.05
N GLU A 36 -104.30 -5.52 0.65
CA GLU A 36 -105.52 -6.27 0.93
C GLU A 36 -106.30 -6.61 -0.35
N ILE A 37 -106.40 -5.67 -1.30
CA ILE A 37 -106.98 -5.88 -2.63
C ILE A 37 -106.13 -6.88 -3.44
N SER A 38 -104.80 -6.78 -3.38
CA SER A 38 -103.90 -7.74 -4.04
C SER A 38 -104.11 -9.16 -3.53
N ILE A 39 -104.22 -9.34 -2.20
CA ILE A 39 -104.52 -10.64 -1.57
C ILE A 39 -105.89 -11.17 -2.02
N LEU A 40 -106.93 -10.33 -1.96
CA LEU A 40 -108.28 -10.72 -2.41
C LEU A 40 -108.35 -11.06 -3.91
N VAL A 41 -107.52 -10.41 -4.74
CA VAL A 41 -107.37 -10.76 -6.17
C VAL A 41 -106.68 -12.12 -6.33
N THR A 42 -105.59 -12.38 -5.59
CA THR A 42 -104.93 -13.70 -5.64
C THR A 42 -105.81 -14.83 -5.12
N ASP A 43 -106.59 -14.60 -4.05
CA ASP A 43 -107.52 -15.58 -3.49
C ASP A 43 -108.69 -15.86 -4.44
N ARG A 44 -109.24 -14.81 -5.07
CA ARG A 44 -110.26 -14.94 -6.13
C ARG A 44 -109.73 -15.76 -7.29
N ASP A 45 -108.53 -15.47 -7.78
CA ASP A 45 -107.98 -16.12 -8.96
C ASP A 45 -107.55 -17.57 -8.67
N ALA A 46 -107.10 -17.87 -7.45
CA ALA A 46 -106.93 -19.23 -6.96
C ALA A 46 -108.26 -19.99 -6.87
N ALA A 47 -109.33 -19.37 -6.34
CA ALA A 47 -110.66 -19.97 -6.27
C ALA A 47 -111.27 -20.21 -7.67
N LEU A 48 -111.03 -19.31 -8.63
CA LEU A 48 -111.43 -19.50 -10.03
C LEU A 48 -110.64 -20.66 -10.69
N ALA A 49 -109.34 -20.78 -10.43
CA ALA A 49 -108.54 -21.91 -10.91
C ALA A 49 -109.05 -23.24 -10.34
N GLN A 50 -109.37 -23.30 -9.04
CA GLN A 50 -109.98 -24.47 -8.40
C GLN A 50 -111.36 -24.80 -8.98
N ALA A 51 -112.21 -23.80 -9.24
CA ALA A 51 -113.52 -24.01 -9.86
C ALA A 51 -113.40 -24.58 -11.29
N VAL A 52 -112.43 -24.10 -12.08
CA VAL A 52 -112.14 -24.64 -13.42
C VAL A 52 -111.59 -26.07 -13.34
N GLN A 53 -110.73 -26.38 -12.36
CA GLN A 53 -110.24 -27.74 -12.12
C GLN A 53 -111.39 -28.68 -11.75
N LEU A 54 -112.21 -28.33 -10.77
CA LEU A 54 -113.36 -29.13 -10.33
C LEU A 54 -114.38 -29.34 -11.45
N SER A 55 -114.59 -28.35 -12.33
CA SER A 55 -115.43 -28.52 -13.52
C SER A 55 -114.86 -29.58 -14.47
N ARG A 56 -113.54 -29.58 -14.71
CA ARG A 56 -112.88 -30.58 -15.56
C ARG A 56 -112.95 -31.98 -14.95
N GLU A 57 -112.65 -32.12 -13.65
CA GLU A 57 -112.75 -33.39 -12.93
C GLU A 57 -114.18 -33.95 -12.95
N LEU A 58 -115.18 -33.08 -12.82
CA LEU A 58 -116.60 -33.45 -12.82
C LEU A 58 -117.09 -33.85 -14.23
N ASP A 59 -116.64 -33.17 -15.29
CA ASP A 59 -116.96 -33.55 -16.67
C ASP A 59 -116.21 -34.83 -17.09
N GLU A 60 -114.96 -35.01 -16.66
CA GLU A 60 -114.23 -36.27 -16.86
C GLU A 60 -114.90 -37.42 -16.08
N ALA A 61 -115.37 -37.18 -14.86
CA ALA A 61 -116.17 -38.15 -14.09
C ALA A 61 -117.51 -38.48 -14.76
N ARG A 62 -118.19 -37.50 -15.39
CA ARG A 62 -119.40 -37.73 -16.21
C ARG A 62 -119.08 -38.62 -17.42
N VAL A 63 -118.00 -38.33 -18.14
CA VAL A 63 -117.55 -39.14 -19.30
C VAL A 63 -117.18 -40.56 -18.85
N ARG A 64 -116.44 -40.72 -17.75
CA ARG A 64 -116.14 -42.02 -17.13
C ARG A 64 -117.42 -42.77 -16.73
N ALA A 65 -118.39 -42.09 -16.13
CA ALA A 65 -119.66 -42.71 -15.72
C ALA A 65 -120.48 -43.18 -16.93
N GLU A 66 -120.55 -42.42 -18.03
CA GLU A 66 -121.27 -42.85 -19.23
C GLU A 66 -120.50 -43.91 -20.04
N LYS A 67 -119.16 -43.92 -20.00
CA LYS A 67 -118.32 -45.02 -20.48
C LYS A 67 -118.61 -46.31 -19.69
N LEU A 68 -118.71 -46.24 -18.36
CA LEU A 68 -119.09 -47.39 -17.53
C LEU A 68 -120.54 -47.85 -17.78
N ARG A 69 -121.50 -46.93 -17.90
CA ARG A 69 -122.91 -47.27 -18.20
C ARG A 69 -123.07 -47.93 -19.56
N SER A 70 -122.36 -47.44 -20.58
CA SER A 70 -122.36 -48.07 -21.91
C SER A 70 -121.65 -49.42 -21.91
N GLN A 71 -120.52 -49.57 -21.21
CA GLN A 71 -119.88 -50.88 -20.99
C GLN A 71 -120.81 -51.87 -20.28
N VAL A 72 -121.48 -51.46 -19.20
CA VAL A 72 -122.47 -52.29 -18.48
C VAL A 72 -123.65 -52.64 -19.37
N ARG A 73 -124.17 -51.70 -20.18
CA ARG A 73 -125.25 -51.96 -21.15
C ARG A 73 -124.83 -52.99 -22.20
N THR A 74 -123.59 -52.95 -22.68
CA THR A 74 -123.02 -53.93 -23.62
C THR A 74 -122.79 -55.29 -22.97
N LEU A 75 -122.31 -55.34 -21.71
CA LEU A 75 -122.07 -56.58 -20.98
C LEU A 75 -123.36 -57.26 -20.48
N ALA A 76 -124.39 -56.47 -20.17
CA ALA A 76 -125.71 -56.96 -19.76
C ALA A 76 -126.63 -57.31 -20.96
N SER A 77 -126.20 -57.08 -22.20
CA SER A 77 -126.92 -57.46 -23.40
C SER A 77 -126.78 -58.97 -23.66
N PRO A 78 -127.87 -59.77 -23.61
CA PRO A 78 -127.78 -61.23 -23.68
C PRO A 78 -127.67 -61.72 -25.13
N SER A 79 -126.49 -61.58 -25.75
CA SER A 79 -126.23 -62.05 -27.12
C SER A 79 -124.99 -62.95 -27.21
N GLN A 80 -125.19 -64.28 -27.11
CA GLN A 80 -124.19 -65.27 -27.50
C GLN A 80 -124.11 -65.40 -29.03
N SER A 81 -123.48 -64.42 -29.68
CA SER A 81 -123.26 -64.39 -31.13
C SER A 81 -121.76 -64.50 -31.47
N PRO A 82 -121.36 -65.29 -32.49
CA PRO A 82 -119.96 -65.42 -32.91
C PRO A 82 -119.38 -64.14 -33.54
N GLN A 83 -120.20 -63.14 -33.88
CA GLN A 83 -119.72 -61.81 -34.24
C GLN A 83 -119.22 -61.04 -32.98
N GLY A 84 -119.92 -61.17 -31.85
CA GLY A 84 -119.59 -60.47 -30.61
C GLY A 84 -118.27 -60.92 -29.97
N THR A 85 -117.81 -62.14 -30.23
CA THR A 85 -116.46 -62.59 -29.84
C THR A 85 -115.38 -61.90 -30.70
N THR A 86 -115.62 -61.70 -31.99
CA THR A 86 -114.69 -60.98 -32.88
C THR A 86 -114.58 -59.50 -32.49
N GLU A 87 -115.69 -58.86 -32.13
CA GLU A 87 -115.68 -57.48 -31.62
C GLU A 87 -114.98 -57.37 -30.27
N ARG A 88 -115.19 -58.33 -29.36
CA ARG A 88 -114.46 -58.39 -28.07
C ARG A 88 -112.96 -58.57 -28.28
N ILE A 89 -112.54 -59.39 -29.24
CA ILE A 89 -111.12 -59.56 -29.59
C ILE A 89 -110.54 -58.25 -30.14
N ARG A 90 -111.25 -57.54 -31.03
CA ARG A 90 -110.82 -56.20 -31.51
C ARG A 90 -110.73 -55.17 -30.38
N ALA A 91 -111.66 -55.18 -29.43
CA ALA A 91 -111.62 -54.30 -28.26
C ALA A 91 -110.46 -54.64 -27.30
N MET A 92 -110.16 -55.93 -27.12
CA MET A 92 -109.03 -56.40 -26.30
C MET A 92 -107.68 -56.09 -26.96
N LEU A 93 -107.57 -56.23 -28.28
CA LEU A 93 -106.38 -55.83 -29.04
C LEU A 93 -106.14 -54.32 -28.97
N ARG A 94 -107.18 -53.49 -29.10
CA ARG A 94 -107.07 -52.04 -28.89
C ARG A 94 -106.65 -51.70 -27.46
N LEU A 95 -107.22 -52.35 -26.44
CA LEU A 95 -106.80 -52.13 -25.05
C LEU A 95 -105.33 -52.52 -24.81
N ALA A 96 -104.83 -53.54 -25.50
CA ALA A 96 -103.41 -53.93 -25.46
C ALA A 96 -102.51 -52.94 -26.23
N GLU A 97 -103.00 -52.38 -27.34
CA GLU A 97 -102.33 -51.32 -28.11
C GLU A 97 -102.26 -50.01 -27.30
N ASP A 98 -103.35 -49.64 -26.62
CA ASP A 98 -103.45 -48.53 -25.67
C ASP A 98 -102.46 -48.73 -24.49
N GLU A 99 -102.46 -49.89 -23.81
CA GLU A 99 -101.52 -50.16 -22.70
C GLU A 99 -100.06 -50.21 -23.15
N VAL A 100 -99.76 -50.70 -24.36
CA VAL A 100 -98.40 -50.66 -24.91
C VAL A 100 -97.97 -49.21 -25.23
N ALA A 101 -98.86 -48.37 -25.74
CA ALA A 101 -98.59 -46.95 -25.94
C ALA A 101 -98.34 -46.24 -24.60
N ASP A 102 -99.14 -46.53 -23.58
CA ASP A 102 -98.95 -46.02 -22.22
C ASP A 102 -97.64 -46.51 -21.59
N MET A 103 -97.27 -47.79 -21.75
CA MET A 103 -96.00 -48.34 -21.30
C MET A 103 -94.80 -47.66 -22.00
N LEU A 104 -94.87 -47.43 -23.32
CA LEU A 104 -93.83 -46.74 -24.07
C LEU A 104 -93.71 -45.27 -23.64
N SER A 105 -94.83 -44.56 -23.47
CA SER A 105 -94.85 -43.18 -22.98
C SER A 105 -94.26 -43.05 -21.56
N ARG A 106 -94.59 -43.98 -20.66
CA ARG A 106 -94.00 -44.05 -19.31
C ARG A 106 -92.50 -44.34 -19.40
N ALA A 107 -92.07 -45.28 -20.23
CA ALA A 107 -90.66 -45.64 -20.41
C ALA A 107 -89.83 -44.48 -21.00
N GLU A 108 -90.35 -43.75 -21.98
CA GLU A 108 -89.70 -42.55 -22.55
C GLU A 108 -89.63 -41.40 -21.53
N THR A 109 -90.67 -41.21 -20.73
CA THR A 109 -90.69 -40.24 -19.62
C THR A 109 -89.66 -40.60 -18.54
N GLU A 110 -89.54 -41.88 -18.18
CA GLU A 110 -88.49 -42.32 -17.25
C GLU A 110 -87.08 -42.23 -17.85
N ALA A 111 -86.90 -42.57 -19.12
CA ALA A 111 -85.60 -42.49 -19.79
C ALA A 111 -85.12 -41.04 -19.86
N SER A 112 -85.97 -40.13 -20.31
CA SER A 112 -85.67 -38.68 -20.37
C SER A 112 -85.55 -38.03 -18.99
N ARG A 113 -86.17 -38.60 -17.93
CA ARG A 113 -85.87 -38.22 -16.54
C ARG A 113 -84.45 -38.67 -16.15
N ARG A 114 -84.10 -39.95 -16.37
CA ARG A 114 -82.78 -40.50 -16.02
C ARG A 114 -81.63 -39.81 -16.76
N THR A 115 -81.81 -39.42 -18.03
CA THR A 115 -80.77 -38.67 -18.75
C THR A 115 -80.60 -37.27 -18.17
N ARG A 116 -81.67 -36.54 -17.87
CA ARG A 116 -81.59 -35.21 -17.22
C ARG A 116 -80.98 -35.26 -15.83
N GLU A 117 -81.25 -36.31 -15.06
CA GLU A 117 -80.64 -36.55 -13.74
C GLU A 117 -79.13 -36.78 -13.90
N ALA A 118 -78.71 -37.67 -14.80
CA ALA A 118 -77.29 -37.92 -15.08
C ALA A 118 -76.56 -36.71 -15.69
N GLU A 119 -77.22 -35.93 -16.57
CA GLU A 119 -76.70 -34.68 -17.12
C GLU A 119 -76.49 -33.61 -16.04
N ALA A 120 -77.42 -33.52 -15.08
CA ALA A 120 -77.30 -32.59 -13.95
C ALA A 120 -76.19 -33.01 -12.96
N GLU A 121 -76.02 -34.31 -12.69
CA GLU A 121 -74.91 -34.84 -11.88
C GLU A 121 -73.54 -34.64 -12.59
N ALA A 122 -73.48 -34.87 -13.90
CA ALA A 122 -72.29 -34.58 -14.70
C ALA A 122 -71.94 -33.08 -14.71
N ALA A 123 -72.94 -32.20 -14.86
CA ALA A 123 -72.73 -30.76 -14.80
C ALA A 123 -72.24 -30.30 -13.41
N GLN A 124 -72.82 -30.85 -12.32
CA GLN A 124 -72.39 -30.54 -10.95
C GLN A 124 -70.96 -31.00 -10.65
N THR A 125 -70.60 -32.22 -11.06
CA THR A 125 -69.25 -32.76 -10.84
C THR A 125 -68.19 -32.01 -11.67
N ILE A 126 -68.51 -31.60 -12.90
CA ILE A 126 -67.64 -30.73 -13.70
C ILE A 126 -67.49 -29.34 -13.05
N ALA A 127 -68.58 -28.73 -12.58
CA ALA A 127 -68.54 -27.41 -11.93
C ALA A 127 -67.75 -27.43 -10.62
N ALA A 128 -67.88 -28.48 -9.81
CA ALA A 128 -67.08 -28.67 -8.60
C ALA A 128 -65.58 -28.82 -8.94
N ALA A 129 -65.22 -29.70 -9.87
CA ALA A 129 -63.84 -29.89 -10.29
C ALA A 129 -63.21 -28.63 -10.93
N GLN A 130 -64.02 -27.78 -11.57
CA GLN A 130 -63.58 -26.47 -12.05
C GLN A 130 -63.31 -25.50 -10.90
N ALA A 131 -64.22 -25.40 -9.91
CA ALA A 131 -64.04 -24.56 -8.74
C ALA A 131 -62.82 -24.97 -7.89
N ASP A 132 -62.62 -26.26 -7.67
CA ASP A 132 -61.45 -26.79 -6.95
C ASP A 132 -60.14 -26.46 -7.70
N ALA A 133 -60.13 -26.65 -9.03
CA ALA A 133 -58.97 -26.34 -9.85
C ALA A 133 -58.69 -24.82 -9.95
N ASP A 134 -59.72 -23.98 -9.89
CA ASP A 134 -59.58 -22.52 -9.82
C ASP A 134 -59.03 -22.09 -8.46
N ALA A 135 -59.51 -22.67 -7.35
CA ALA A 135 -59.01 -22.40 -6.00
C ALA A 135 -57.52 -22.76 -5.85
N ILE A 136 -57.12 -23.97 -6.28
CA ILE A 136 -55.72 -24.41 -6.28
C ILE A 136 -54.83 -23.47 -7.13
N ARG A 137 -55.35 -22.97 -8.26
CA ARG A 137 -54.61 -22.03 -9.11
C ARG A 137 -54.49 -20.63 -8.51
N GLU A 138 -55.42 -20.20 -7.66
CA GLU A 138 -55.32 -18.91 -6.96
C GLU A 138 -54.44 -19.00 -5.71
N GLU A 139 -54.55 -20.07 -4.91
CA GLU A 139 -53.62 -20.36 -3.80
C GLU A 139 -52.17 -20.41 -4.32
N GLY A 140 -51.92 -21.15 -5.41
CA GLY A 140 -50.61 -21.20 -6.06
C GLY A 140 -50.12 -19.87 -6.63
N ARG A 141 -50.99 -18.93 -6.99
CA ARG A 141 -50.59 -17.55 -7.37
C ARG A 141 -50.17 -16.74 -6.15
N ILE A 142 -50.98 -16.79 -5.10
CA ILE A 142 -50.77 -16.05 -3.84
C ILE A 142 -49.45 -16.49 -3.20
N ASP A 143 -49.18 -17.80 -3.12
CA ASP A 143 -47.94 -18.31 -2.52
C ASP A 143 -46.72 -18.07 -3.41
N ALA A 144 -46.87 -18.18 -4.73
CA ALA A 144 -45.82 -17.75 -5.65
C ALA A 144 -45.56 -16.24 -5.56
N GLU A 145 -46.52 -15.41 -5.16
CA GLU A 145 -46.31 -13.99 -4.92
C GLU A 145 -45.59 -13.71 -3.59
N LYS A 146 -46.01 -14.35 -2.49
CA LYS A 146 -45.30 -14.29 -1.20
C LYS A 146 -43.83 -14.64 -1.40
N MET A 147 -43.54 -15.78 -2.05
CA MET A 147 -42.18 -16.22 -2.36
C MET A 147 -41.40 -15.21 -3.21
N ARG A 148 -42.04 -14.51 -4.16
CA ARG A 148 -41.40 -13.42 -4.92
C ARG A 148 -41.09 -12.20 -4.04
N GLN A 149 -42.00 -11.81 -3.15
CA GLN A 149 -41.83 -10.68 -2.24
C GLN A 149 -40.73 -10.98 -1.19
N GLU A 150 -40.72 -12.18 -0.62
CA GLU A 150 -39.69 -12.67 0.31
C GLU A 150 -38.31 -12.68 -0.35
N LEU A 151 -38.18 -13.28 -1.55
CA LEU A 151 -36.91 -13.31 -2.29
C LEU A 151 -36.40 -11.92 -2.69
N GLU A 152 -37.28 -10.95 -2.92
CA GLU A 152 -36.85 -9.57 -3.21
C GLU A 152 -36.42 -8.83 -1.93
N GLN A 153 -37.11 -9.04 -0.81
CA GLN A 153 -36.67 -8.52 0.50
C GLN A 153 -35.31 -9.11 0.92
N GLU A 154 -35.07 -10.40 0.69
CA GLU A 154 -33.76 -11.04 0.92
C GLU A 154 -32.66 -10.43 0.01
N ARG A 155 -32.98 -10.13 -1.26
CA ARG A 155 -32.05 -9.46 -2.19
C ARG A 155 -31.74 -8.03 -1.78
N GLU A 156 -32.73 -7.25 -1.38
CA GLU A 156 -32.56 -5.88 -0.90
C GLU A 156 -31.72 -5.86 0.38
N ALA A 157 -32.04 -6.72 1.35
CA ALA A 157 -31.26 -6.88 2.58
C ALA A 157 -29.80 -7.26 2.29
N PHE A 158 -29.58 -8.27 1.44
CA PHE A 158 -28.23 -8.69 1.04
C PHE A 158 -27.47 -7.61 0.25
N ALA A 159 -28.17 -6.81 -0.56
CA ALA A 159 -27.57 -5.68 -1.28
C ALA A 159 -27.13 -4.57 -0.31
N LEU A 160 -27.94 -4.26 0.71
CA LEU A 160 -27.61 -3.32 1.78
C LEU A 160 -26.43 -3.81 2.65
N GLU A 161 -26.45 -5.08 3.08
CA GLU A 161 -25.34 -5.69 3.82
C GLU A 161 -24.03 -5.66 3.00
N ARG A 162 -24.11 -5.98 1.70
CA ARG A 162 -22.97 -5.92 0.78
C ARG A 162 -22.46 -4.49 0.59
N ALA A 163 -23.35 -3.50 0.47
CA ALA A 163 -22.95 -2.09 0.38
C ALA A 163 -22.22 -1.64 1.65
N ALA A 164 -22.80 -1.90 2.82
CA ALA A 164 -22.19 -1.57 4.12
C ALA A 164 -20.90 -2.37 4.41
N ALA A 165 -20.72 -3.56 3.82
CA ALA A 165 -19.45 -4.31 3.87
C ALA A 165 -18.37 -3.70 2.97
N LEU A 166 -18.74 -3.25 1.75
CA LEU A 166 -17.83 -2.57 0.83
C LEU A 166 -17.41 -1.19 1.35
N GLU A 167 -18.33 -0.43 1.95
CA GLU A 167 -18.05 0.86 2.59
C GLU A 167 -17.06 0.72 3.75
N ARG A 168 -17.27 -0.25 4.65
CA ARG A 168 -16.32 -0.55 5.73
C ARG A 168 -14.94 -0.94 5.19
N LEU A 169 -14.87 -1.81 4.18
CA LEU A 169 -13.61 -2.17 3.53
C LEU A 169 -12.92 -1.00 2.82
N ALA A 170 -13.68 -0.03 2.29
CA ALA A 170 -13.11 1.19 1.74
C ALA A 170 -12.56 2.11 2.85
N ALA A 171 -13.31 2.31 3.94
CA ALA A 171 -12.88 3.08 5.09
C ALA A 171 -11.60 2.49 5.72
N GLU A 172 -11.58 1.18 6.01
CA GLU A 172 -10.41 0.44 6.54
C GLU A 172 -9.17 0.58 5.64
N ARG A 173 -9.35 0.55 4.30
CA ARG A 173 -8.26 0.82 3.36
C ARG A 173 -7.76 2.25 3.48
N THR A 174 -8.64 3.24 3.39
CA THR A 174 -8.23 4.65 3.48
C THR A 174 -7.52 4.99 4.80
N SER A 175 -7.95 4.40 5.93
CA SER A 175 -7.26 4.59 7.21
C SER A 175 -5.90 3.88 7.25
N THR A 176 -5.80 2.65 6.72
CA THR A 176 -4.50 1.95 6.69
C THR A 176 -3.51 2.57 5.69
N GLU A 177 -3.99 3.10 4.57
CA GLU A 177 -3.18 3.85 3.60
C GLU A 177 -2.68 5.18 4.21
N ALA A 178 -3.53 5.90 4.94
CA ALA A 178 -3.13 7.11 5.66
C ALA A 178 -2.14 6.81 6.81
N ASP A 179 -2.37 5.77 7.61
CA ASP A 179 -1.45 5.30 8.65
C ASP A 179 -0.08 4.92 8.09
N LEU A 180 -0.05 4.26 6.92
CA LEU A 180 1.20 3.89 6.25
C LEU A 180 1.92 5.12 5.68
N ALA A 181 1.20 6.05 5.05
CA ALA A 181 1.76 7.29 4.54
C ALA A 181 2.39 8.13 5.67
N ALA A 182 1.69 8.31 6.78
CA ALA A 182 2.19 9.05 7.95
C ALA A 182 3.44 8.39 8.57
N ARG A 183 3.51 7.06 8.60
CA ARG A 183 4.71 6.33 9.07
C ARG A 183 5.89 6.45 8.11
N ILE A 184 5.64 6.45 6.80
CA ILE A 184 6.68 6.66 5.78
C ILE A 184 7.23 8.07 5.90
N GLU A 185 6.37 9.09 6.00
CA GLU A 185 6.76 10.49 6.15
C GLU A 185 7.57 10.69 7.45
N ALA A 186 7.11 10.15 8.59
CA ALA A 186 7.86 10.21 9.85
C ALA A 186 9.25 9.58 9.72
N ALA A 187 9.35 8.40 9.11
CA ALA A 187 10.62 7.72 8.85
C ALA A 187 11.51 8.44 7.81
N GLU A 188 10.96 9.32 6.97
CA GLU A 188 11.72 10.21 6.08
C GLU A 188 12.23 11.44 6.82
N GLN A 189 11.39 12.06 7.65
CA GLN A 189 11.81 13.16 8.52
C GLN A 189 12.91 12.72 9.51
N GLU A 190 12.81 11.53 10.11
CA GLU A 190 13.86 10.97 10.98
C GLU A 190 15.16 10.72 10.23
N ARG A 191 15.11 10.09 9.04
CA ARG A 191 16.29 9.90 8.19
C ARG A 191 16.94 11.22 7.77
N ALA A 192 16.14 12.22 7.40
CA ALA A 192 16.63 13.55 7.04
C ALA A 192 17.31 14.27 8.21
N ARG A 193 16.75 14.19 9.43
CA ARG A 193 17.37 14.73 10.65
C ARG A 193 18.69 14.03 10.96
N ALA A 194 18.71 12.69 10.98
CA ALA A 194 19.92 11.91 11.23
C ALA A 194 21.03 12.15 10.19
N TRP A 195 20.66 12.36 8.92
CA TRP A 195 21.59 12.78 7.87
C TRP A 195 22.15 14.19 8.13
N ALA A 196 21.29 15.17 8.39
CA ALA A 196 21.71 16.56 8.64
C ALA A 196 22.61 16.68 9.89
N GLU A 197 22.31 15.95 10.96
CA GLU A 197 23.18 15.83 12.13
C GLU A 197 24.54 15.19 11.78
N SER A 198 24.55 14.14 10.97
CA SER A 198 25.79 13.47 10.56
C SER A 198 26.66 14.36 9.67
N GLU A 199 26.04 15.13 8.76
CA GLU A 199 26.73 16.10 7.91
C GLU A 199 27.29 17.29 8.74
N ALA A 200 26.53 17.78 9.72
CA ALA A 200 27.00 18.82 10.64
C ALA A 200 28.18 18.34 11.49
N ARG A 201 28.10 17.13 12.06
CA ARG A 201 29.22 16.51 12.80
C ARG A 201 30.45 16.32 11.91
N ARG A 202 30.27 15.92 10.65
CA ARG A 202 31.39 15.79 9.70
C ARG A 202 32.06 17.13 9.43
N LYS A 203 31.29 18.20 9.19
CA LYS A 203 31.81 19.56 8.99
C LYS A 203 32.61 20.05 10.21
N MET A 204 32.09 19.87 11.42
CA MET A 204 32.82 20.20 12.65
C MET A 204 34.17 19.46 12.73
N VAL A 205 34.20 18.15 12.42
CA VAL A 205 35.45 17.37 12.43
C VAL A 205 36.40 17.79 11.30
N GLU A 206 35.88 18.16 10.13
CA GLU A 206 36.66 18.72 9.01
C GLU A 206 37.28 20.10 9.37
N GLU A 207 36.53 20.96 10.07
CA GLU A 207 36.97 22.25 10.59
C GLU A 207 38.02 22.09 11.71
N ASP A 208 37.74 21.30 12.75
CA ASP A 208 38.65 21.01 13.87
C ASP A 208 39.97 20.38 13.37
N PHE A 209 39.90 19.44 12.42
CA PHE A 209 41.09 18.81 11.82
C PHE A 209 41.90 19.82 11.02
N THR A 210 41.26 20.70 10.25
CA THR A 210 41.94 21.77 9.49
C THR A 210 42.67 22.72 10.45
N ILE A 211 41.99 23.16 11.51
CA ILE A 211 42.57 24.03 12.55
C ILE A 211 43.77 23.35 13.23
N ALA A 212 43.65 22.09 13.64
CA ALA A 212 44.73 21.34 14.27
C ALA A 212 45.94 21.12 13.34
N MET A 213 45.69 20.88 12.04
CA MET A 213 46.75 20.69 11.05
C MET A 213 47.46 22.00 10.69
N ASP A 214 46.75 23.12 10.59
CA ASP A 214 47.38 24.44 10.39
C ASP A 214 48.13 24.93 11.64
N GLN A 215 47.63 24.65 12.85
CA GLN A 215 48.39 24.86 14.09
C GLN A 215 49.70 24.06 14.09
N ARG A 216 49.63 22.74 13.87
CA ARG A 216 50.81 21.86 13.80
C ARG A 216 51.78 22.26 12.68
N ARG A 217 51.26 22.80 11.56
CA ARG A 217 52.07 23.35 10.47
C ARG A 217 52.77 24.64 10.87
N ALA A 218 52.10 25.55 11.57
CA ALA A 218 52.69 26.78 12.09
C ALA A 218 53.76 26.50 13.17
N GLU A 219 53.52 25.53 14.06
CA GLU A 219 54.50 25.02 15.02
C GLU A 219 55.72 24.43 14.31
N SER A 220 55.52 23.58 13.30
CA SER A 220 56.61 22.99 12.51
C SER A 220 57.43 24.05 11.76
N LEU A 221 56.77 25.01 11.10
CA LEU A 221 57.43 26.10 10.39
C LEU A 221 58.18 27.05 11.33
N SER A 222 57.61 27.37 12.49
CA SER A 222 58.28 28.22 13.49
C SER A 222 59.44 27.48 14.17
N ALA A 223 59.36 26.18 14.41
CA ALA A 223 60.47 25.35 14.87
C ALA A 223 61.60 25.26 13.83
N LEU A 224 61.28 25.15 12.54
CA LEU A 224 62.26 25.22 11.45
C LEU A 224 62.91 26.60 11.35
N ALA A 225 62.13 27.68 11.45
CA ALA A 225 62.65 29.05 11.47
C ALA A 225 63.54 29.32 12.70
N ALA A 226 63.18 28.79 13.88
CA ALA A 226 63.99 28.88 15.08
C ALA A 226 65.33 28.13 14.95
N LYS A 227 65.31 26.92 14.37
CA LYS A 227 66.54 26.16 14.05
C LYS A 227 67.42 26.91 13.04
N HIS A 228 66.83 27.48 11.98
CA HIS A 228 67.56 28.26 11.00
C HIS A 228 68.17 29.53 11.63
N ALA A 229 67.43 30.24 12.49
CA ALA A 229 67.94 31.40 13.21
C ALA A 229 69.02 31.05 14.26
N ALA A 230 68.98 29.85 14.86
CA ALA A 230 70.07 29.35 15.70
C ALA A 230 71.33 29.07 14.86
N ALA A 231 71.20 28.31 13.77
CA ALA A 231 72.29 28.00 12.86
C ALA A 231 72.95 29.25 12.24
N LEU A 232 72.17 30.32 11.96
CA LEU A 232 72.73 31.61 11.53
C LEU A 232 73.58 32.26 12.63
N ARG A 233 73.12 32.31 13.88
CA ARG A 233 73.91 32.86 15.00
C ARG A 233 75.15 32.03 15.31
N GLU A 234 75.07 30.71 15.16
CA GLU A 234 76.23 29.80 15.27
C GLU A 234 77.22 30.07 14.14
N ALA A 235 76.77 30.26 12.90
CA ALA A 235 77.61 30.66 11.78
C ALA A 235 78.22 32.06 11.94
N GLU A 236 77.49 33.02 12.52
CA GLU A 236 77.99 34.36 12.86
C GLU A 236 79.06 34.31 13.95
N THR A 237 78.81 33.63 15.07
CA THR A 237 79.81 33.47 16.15
C THR A 237 81.03 32.65 15.73
N LEU A 238 80.88 31.68 14.82
CA LEU A 238 82.00 31.00 14.17
C LEU A 238 82.79 31.95 13.26
N ARG A 239 82.14 32.82 12.48
CA ARG A 239 82.80 33.84 11.66
C ARG A 239 83.53 34.88 12.51
N ASP A 240 82.89 35.39 13.57
CA ASP A 240 83.48 36.40 14.45
C ASP A 240 84.66 35.83 15.24
N SER A 241 84.55 34.60 15.76
CA SER A 241 85.68 33.95 16.45
C SER A 241 86.81 33.57 15.48
N ALA A 242 86.51 33.16 14.23
CA ALA A 242 87.52 32.97 13.20
C ALA A 242 88.19 34.31 12.80
N ALA A 243 87.43 35.40 12.66
CA ALA A 243 87.94 36.72 12.37
C ALA A 243 88.79 37.29 13.53
N ALA A 244 88.40 37.05 14.78
CA ALA A 244 89.19 37.40 15.96
C ALA A 244 90.52 36.64 15.99
N ARG A 245 90.51 35.31 15.78
CA ARG A 245 91.74 34.50 15.65
C ARG A 245 92.60 34.96 14.47
N ALA A 246 92.01 35.30 13.33
CA ALA A 246 92.75 35.81 12.18
C ALA A 246 93.42 37.16 12.49
N ARG A 247 92.72 38.10 13.14
CA ARG A 247 93.30 39.35 13.63
C ARG A 247 94.42 39.12 14.65
N GLU A 248 94.27 38.15 15.55
CA GLU A 248 95.29 37.79 16.52
C GLU A 248 96.54 37.18 15.85
N VAL A 249 96.36 36.26 14.90
CA VAL A 249 97.48 35.69 14.11
C VAL A 249 98.19 36.76 13.29
N ILE A 250 97.45 37.68 12.67
CA ILE A 250 98.03 38.83 11.95
C ILE A 250 98.80 39.73 12.92
N ALA A 251 98.22 40.11 14.07
CA ALA A 251 98.88 40.96 15.05
C ALA A 251 100.18 40.33 15.60
N ARG A 252 100.17 39.04 15.93
CA ARG A 252 101.37 38.28 16.33
C ARG A 252 102.40 38.20 15.19
N ALA A 253 101.97 38.05 13.94
CA ALA A 253 102.87 38.03 12.79
C ALA A 253 103.49 39.42 12.52
N GLU A 254 102.73 40.50 12.68
CA GLU A 254 103.24 41.87 12.61
C GLU A 254 104.20 42.18 13.77
N GLU A 255 103.91 41.70 14.97
CA GLU A 255 104.79 41.84 16.14
C GLU A 255 106.13 41.14 15.89
N GLN A 256 106.12 39.87 15.49
CA GLN A 256 107.35 39.17 15.08
C GLN A 256 108.04 39.79 13.87
N ALA A 257 107.31 40.46 12.96
CA ALA A 257 107.91 41.20 11.86
C ALA A 257 108.60 42.48 12.37
N ARG A 258 108.00 43.22 13.31
CA ARG A 258 108.61 44.37 13.99
C ARG A 258 109.85 43.95 14.78
N GLU A 259 109.78 42.85 15.53
CA GLU A 259 110.93 42.25 16.23
C GLU A 259 112.06 41.95 15.24
N ARG A 260 111.82 41.13 14.21
CA ARG A 260 112.82 40.78 13.19
C ARG A 260 113.37 42.01 12.44
N MET A 261 112.55 43.01 12.14
CA MET A 261 113.02 44.27 11.55
C MET A 261 113.88 45.07 12.54
N SER A 262 113.56 45.08 13.83
CA SER A 262 114.35 45.74 14.86
C SER A 262 115.69 45.03 15.11
N GLU A 263 115.72 43.69 15.13
CA GLU A 263 116.96 42.92 15.16
C GLU A 263 117.79 43.14 13.89
N ALA A 264 117.15 43.20 12.72
CA ALA A 264 117.84 43.47 11.45
C ALA A 264 118.42 44.89 11.43
N GLN A 265 117.70 45.88 11.93
CA GLN A 265 118.20 47.25 12.08
C GLN A 265 119.34 47.31 13.10
N GLN A 266 119.23 46.64 14.26
CA GLN A 266 120.32 46.53 15.22
C GLN A 266 121.57 45.90 14.61
N ARG A 267 121.43 44.79 13.87
CA ARG A 267 122.54 44.15 13.14
C ARG A 267 123.12 45.07 12.04
N VAL A 268 122.30 45.88 11.39
CA VAL A 268 122.77 46.90 10.42
C VAL A 268 123.51 48.03 11.13
N ASP A 269 123.01 48.51 12.27
CA ASP A 269 123.64 49.55 13.08
C ASP A 269 124.95 49.06 13.70
N GLU A 270 125.01 47.80 14.14
CA GLU A 270 126.24 47.09 14.53
C GLU A 270 127.22 46.99 13.36
N LEU A 271 126.78 46.59 12.17
CA LEU A 271 127.63 46.55 10.97
C LEU A 271 128.11 47.95 10.55
N VAL A 272 127.29 48.98 10.72
CA VAL A 272 127.67 50.39 10.49
C VAL A 272 128.64 50.87 11.56
N ALA A 273 128.47 50.48 12.82
CA ALA A 273 129.39 50.80 13.92
C ALA A 273 130.73 50.06 13.79
N VAL A 274 130.73 48.78 13.38
CA VAL A 274 131.94 48.02 13.05
C VAL A 274 132.61 48.60 11.80
N ARG A 275 131.85 49.01 10.77
CA ARG A 275 132.41 49.71 9.60
C ARG A 275 132.97 51.09 9.98
N ALA A 276 132.34 51.82 10.89
CA ALA A 276 132.82 53.10 11.39
C ALA A 276 134.08 52.90 12.25
N GLY A 277 134.12 51.87 13.10
CA GLY A 277 135.30 51.47 13.86
C GLY A 277 136.44 50.98 12.97
N MET A 278 136.16 50.27 11.87
CA MET A 278 137.16 49.92 10.85
C MET A 278 137.62 51.14 10.05
N ALA A 279 136.73 52.09 9.76
CA ALA A 279 137.10 53.34 9.09
C ALA A 279 137.91 54.26 10.03
N GLU A 280 137.61 54.27 11.32
CA GLU A 280 138.40 54.95 12.34
C GLU A 280 139.74 54.22 12.54
N GLN A 281 139.77 52.89 12.59
CA GLN A 281 141.02 52.11 12.63
C GLN A 281 141.87 52.32 11.38
N LEU A 282 141.28 52.37 10.18
CA LEU A 282 141.97 52.71 8.93
C LEU A 282 142.43 54.17 8.91
N THR A 283 141.68 55.08 9.54
CA THR A 283 142.09 56.47 9.73
C THR A 283 143.22 56.56 10.76
N ARG A 284 143.21 55.73 11.81
CA ARG A 284 144.18 55.70 12.91
C ARG A 284 145.48 55.03 12.49
N THR A 285 145.41 53.96 11.68
CA THR A 285 146.58 53.39 11.01
C THR A 285 147.07 54.32 9.91
N ARG A 286 146.19 55.05 9.21
CA ARG A 286 146.61 56.13 8.30
C ARG A 286 147.31 57.28 9.03
N THR A 287 146.84 57.75 10.18
CA THR A 287 147.54 58.81 10.94
C THR A 287 148.81 58.28 11.58
N MET A 288 148.84 57.02 12.03
CA MET A 288 150.06 56.37 12.54
C MET A 288 151.07 56.11 11.40
N LEU A 289 150.60 55.84 10.18
CA LEU A 289 151.41 55.85 8.96
C LEU A 289 151.85 57.28 8.60
N GLU A 290 151.01 58.30 8.69
CA GLU A 290 151.40 59.69 8.40
C GLU A 290 152.40 60.25 9.43
N ASP A 291 152.33 59.86 10.70
CA ASP A 291 153.33 60.19 11.72
C ASP A 291 154.63 59.38 11.56
N THR A 292 154.56 58.09 11.20
CA THR A 292 155.78 57.30 10.92
C THR A 292 156.43 57.66 9.57
N LEU A 293 155.67 58.00 8.54
CA LEU A 293 156.14 58.58 7.28
C LEU A 293 156.65 60.02 7.44
N ARG A 294 156.20 60.75 8.46
CA ARG A 294 156.81 62.02 8.88
C ARG A 294 158.15 61.81 9.61
N SER A 295 158.45 60.60 10.07
CA SER A 295 159.70 60.25 10.77
C SER A 295 160.80 59.65 9.88
N LEU A 296 160.47 59.14 8.68
CA LEU A 296 161.43 58.60 7.71
C LEU A 296 161.13 59.05 6.28
N ALA A 297 162.15 59.52 5.56
CA ALA A 297 162.04 60.00 4.19
C ALA A 297 162.47 58.95 3.14
N VAL A 298 162.35 59.34 1.85
CA VAL A 298 162.83 58.68 0.61
C VAL A 298 161.77 57.83 -0.15
N PRO A 299 161.53 58.06 -1.47
CA PRO A 299 160.64 57.30 -2.37
C PRO A 299 161.46 56.39 -3.33
N PRO A 300 160.95 55.81 -4.46
CA PRO A 300 159.57 55.69 -5.02
C PRO A 300 159.21 54.21 -5.42
N GLU A 301 158.20 54.01 -6.29
CA GLU A 301 157.92 52.80 -7.12
C GLU A 301 157.40 51.54 -6.36
N GLN A 302 156.66 50.55 -6.92
CA GLN A 302 155.86 50.28 -8.15
C GLN A 302 154.90 49.08 -7.78
N LEU A 303 153.89 48.55 -8.50
CA LEU A 303 153.30 48.71 -9.85
C LEU A 303 151.76 48.39 -9.79
N ILE A 304 151.15 47.74 -10.79
CA ILE A 304 149.71 47.37 -10.91
C ILE A 304 149.56 45.97 -11.56
N PRO A 305 148.70 45.06 -11.07
CA PRO A 305 147.53 44.54 -11.84
C PRO A 305 146.26 44.35 -10.96
N SER A 306 144.99 44.41 -11.39
CA SER A 306 144.27 44.20 -12.68
C SER A 306 144.09 42.75 -13.18
N ALA A 307 143.05 42.08 -12.67
CA ALA A 307 142.37 40.89 -13.22
C ALA A 307 141.01 40.74 -12.47
N ARG A 308 139.81 40.39 -12.97
CA ARG A 308 139.33 39.47 -14.05
C ARG A 308 139.87 38.05 -13.83
N THR A 309 139.07 36.99 -13.67
CA THR A 309 137.91 36.49 -14.44
C THR A 309 136.88 35.83 -13.49
N ALA A 310 135.57 35.76 -13.75
CA ALA A 310 134.80 35.31 -14.94
C ALA A 310 134.68 33.78 -15.10
N SER A 311 133.61 33.35 -15.76
CA SER A 311 133.00 32.00 -15.85
C SER A 311 132.29 31.54 -14.55
N ASP A 312 130.98 31.21 -14.50
CA ASP A 312 129.94 30.74 -15.45
C ASP A 312 129.80 29.21 -15.57
N VAL A 313 128.53 28.76 -15.71
CA VAL A 313 127.99 27.40 -15.94
C VAL A 313 128.41 26.25 -14.97
N PRO A 314 127.66 25.12 -14.90
CA PRO A 314 126.20 24.99 -14.79
C PRO A 314 125.77 23.91 -13.74
N ALA A 315 124.46 23.60 -13.70
CA ALA A 315 123.88 22.33 -13.18
C ALA A 315 124.21 21.14 -14.16
N PRO A 316 123.74 19.86 -14.03
CA PRO A 316 122.65 19.33 -13.19
C PRO A 316 122.91 18.00 -12.39
N PRO A 317 122.33 16.79 -12.65
CA PRO A 317 121.51 16.04 -11.65
C PRO A 317 121.95 14.53 -11.54
N PRO A 318 121.09 13.47 -11.46
CA PRO A 318 119.83 13.16 -10.72
C PRO A 318 119.95 11.86 -9.85
N SER A 319 118.80 11.25 -9.45
CA SER A 319 118.54 9.80 -9.14
C SER A 319 119.18 9.13 -7.90
N ASP A 320 118.59 8.16 -7.17
CA ASP A 320 117.20 7.66 -6.90
C ASP A 320 117.26 6.89 -5.52
N VAL A 321 116.53 5.84 -5.04
CA VAL A 321 115.56 4.81 -5.52
C VAL A 321 114.81 4.16 -4.30
N ASP A 322 113.69 3.45 -4.54
CA ASP A 322 113.03 2.34 -3.75
C ASP A 322 112.52 2.60 -2.29
N ASP A 323 111.55 1.88 -1.71
CA ASP A 323 110.92 0.56 -2.01
C ASP A 323 109.36 0.53 -1.78
N ALA A 324 108.71 -0.63 -2.04
CA ALA A 324 107.29 -0.92 -2.30
C ALA A 324 106.31 -0.95 -1.08
N GLY A 325 104.99 -1.21 -1.22
CA GLY A 325 104.26 -1.73 -2.39
C GLY A 325 102.71 -1.69 -2.36
N ALA A 326 102.10 -2.52 -3.23
CA ALA A 326 100.72 -2.47 -3.78
C ALA A 326 99.64 -3.16 -2.88
N VAL A 327 98.33 -3.27 -3.20
CA VAL A 327 97.61 -3.58 -4.47
C VAL A 327 96.16 -3.03 -4.53
N ASP A 328 95.72 -2.61 -5.73
CA ASP A 328 94.58 -3.08 -6.60
C ASP A 328 93.40 -3.86 -5.96
N GLU A 329 92.15 -3.97 -6.47
CA GLU A 329 91.25 -3.36 -7.51
C GLU A 329 89.81 -3.93 -7.24
N GLU A 330 88.66 -3.68 -7.90
CA GLU A 330 88.27 -2.96 -9.14
C GLU A 330 86.97 -2.11 -8.87
N ALA A 331 85.81 -2.37 -9.50
CA ALA A 331 84.55 -1.61 -9.34
C ALA A 331 83.23 -2.40 -9.63
N ASP A 332 82.09 -1.80 -9.22
CA ASP A 332 80.69 -1.89 -9.74
C ASP A 332 79.75 -3.14 -9.60
N GLU A 333 78.45 -2.77 -9.55
CA GLU A 333 77.15 -3.45 -9.81
C GLU A 333 76.55 -4.64 -8.99
N ASP A 334 75.30 -4.40 -8.55
CA ASP A 334 74.09 -5.25 -8.35
C ASP A 334 74.07 -6.62 -7.63
N GLY A 335 73.08 -6.80 -6.74
CA GLY A 335 72.56 -8.12 -6.32
C GLY A 335 71.85 -8.23 -4.96
N GLU A 336 70.50 -8.27 -4.96
CA GLU A 336 69.71 -9.00 -3.94
C GLU A 336 69.92 -10.54 -4.12
N PRO A 337 69.71 -11.44 -3.11
CA PRO A 337 68.51 -11.42 -2.23
C PRO A 337 68.58 -12.08 -0.82
N ALA A 338 67.41 -11.97 -0.14
CA ALA A 338 66.76 -12.99 0.71
C ALA A 338 67.15 -13.27 2.19
N ASP A 339 66.06 -13.48 2.94
CA ASP A 339 65.83 -14.22 4.20
C ASP A 339 66.61 -13.94 5.50
N GLY A 340 65.81 -13.66 6.55
CA GLY A 340 66.21 -13.53 7.95
C GLY A 340 64.96 -13.36 8.82
N ALA A 341 64.32 -14.46 9.22
CA ALA A 341 63.03 -14.46 9.90
C ALA A 341 63.12 -14.26 11.42
N ASP A 342 62.06 -13.69 12.01
CA ASP A 342 61.65 -13.97 13.40
C ASP A 342 60.12 -13.92 13.54
N ASP A 343 59.58 -14.50 14.63
CA ASP A 343 58.17 -14.83 14.87
C ASP A 343 57.35 -13.66 15.45
N GLY A 344 56.01 -13.69 15.34
CA GLY A 344 55.20 -12.50 15.65
C GLY A 344 53.66 -12.56 15.63
N SER A 345 53.01 -13.72 15.79
CA SER A 345 51.57 -13.85 16.14
C SER A 345 50.51 -13.16 15.23
N ALA A 346 49.82 -13.95 14.40
CA ALA A 346 48.59 -13.53 13.74
C ALA A 346 47.35 -13.74 14.63
N ALA A 347 46.40 -12.79 14.60
CA ALA A 347 45.11 -12.89 15.26
C ALA A 347 43.94 -12.65 14.28
N ASP A 348 42.84 -13.36 14.51
CA ASP A 348 41.54 -13.26 13.80
C ASP A 348 40.97 -11.82 13.83
N PRO A 349 40.15 -11.40 12.84
CA PRO A 349 38.78 -11.92 12.79
C PRO A 349 38.18 -12.17 11.39
N ALA A 350 37.51 -13.32 11.26
CA ALA A 350 36.53 -13.57 10.21
C ALA A 350 35.32 -12.64 10.28
N THR A 351 34.90 -12.09 9.13
CA THR A 351 33.47 -11.92 8.79
C THR A 351 33.28 -11.67 7.29
N GLN A 352 32.65 -12.61 6.59
CA GLN A 352 31.98 -12.34 5.31
C GLN A 352 30.52 -12.77 5.39
N THR A 353 29.63 -11.88 4.96
CA THR A 353 28.17 -12.03 5.06
C THR A 353 27.63 -12.99 4.01
N ALA A 354 27.05 -14.11 4.45
CA ALA A 354 26.23 -14.96 3.60
C ALA A 354 24.85 -14.32 3.33
N ALA A 355 24.41 -14.28 2.07
CA ALA A 355 23.12 -13.72 1.69
C ALA A 355 21.96 -14.64 2.08
N GLY A 356 20.94 -14.09 2.76
CA GLY A 356 19.75 -14.82 3.19
C GLY A 356 18.54 -14.62 2.27
N THR A 357 18.01 -15.72 1.72
CA THR A 357 16.72 -15.77 1.00
C THR A 357 15.82 -16.81 1.69
N PRO A 358 14.54 -16.52 2.01
CA PRO A 358 13.78 -17.29 2.99
C PRO A 358 13.19 -18.61 2.47
N ALA A 359 13.30 -19.67 3.27
CA ALA A 359 12.66 -20.97 3.03
C ALA A 359 11.27 -21.09 3.70
N ARG A 360 10.39 -21.90 3.11
CA ARG A 360 8.97 -22.03 3.51
C ARG A 360 8.77 -22.85 4.80
N PRO A 361 7.80 -22.52 5.67
CA PRO A 361 7.49 -23.31 6.86
C PRO A 361 6.71 -24.61 6.52
N PRO A 362 6.90 -25.71 7.28
CA PRO A 362 6.20 -26.97 7.07
C PRO A 362 4.74 -26.95 7.56
N SER A 363 3.87 -27.73 6.91
CA SER A 363 2.42 -27.70 7.13
C SER A 363 1.95 -28.54 8.31
N ARG A 364 1.37 -27.88 9.34
CA ARG A 364 0.71 -28.56 10.47
C ARG A 364 -0.62 -29.21 10.04
N ARG A 365 -0.60 -30.51 9.72
CA ARG A 365 -1.83 -31.33 9.53
C ARG A 365 -2.68 -31.36 10.81
N ARG A 366 -3.72 -30.52 10.89
CA ARG A 366 -4.79 -30.66 11.89
C ARG A 366 -5.61 -31.92 11.60
N ARG A 367 -5.68 -32.86 12.56
CA ARG A 367 -6.65 -33.97 12.51
C ARG A 367 -8.08 -33.42 12.61
N ARG A 368 -8.90 -33.55 11.56
CA ARG A 368 -10.37 -33.50 11.71
C ARG A 368 -10.83 -34.79 12.41
N ARG A 369 -11.52 -34.67 13.55
CA ARG A 369 -12.36 -35.76 14.07
C ARG A 369 -13.66 -35.77 13.25
N SER A 370 -13.89 -36.83 12.48
CA SER A 370 -15.22 -37.14 11.96
C SER A 370 -16.10 -37.69 13.10
N ARG A 371 -17.07 -36.90 13.56
CA ARG A 371 -18.12 -37.37 14.47
C ARG A 371 -19.30 -37.85 13.63
N ALA A 372 -19.20 -39.07 13.09
CA ALA A 372 -20.34 -39.70 12.45
C ALA A 372 -21.45 -39.91 13.51
N GLY A 373 -22.66 -39.42 13.23
CA GLY A 373 -23.81 -39.56 14.12
C GLY A 373 -24.49 -40.91 13.92
N THR A 374 -24.64 -41.68 15.00
CA THR A 374 -25.48 -42.90 14.98
C THR A 374 -26.93 -42.51 15.20
N THR A 375 -27.79 -42.75 14.22
CA THR A 375 -29.25 -42.75 14.39
C THR A 375 -29.86 -43.91 13.62
N HIS A 376 -30.13 -45.02 14.31
CA HIS A 376 -31.30 -45.82 14.01
C HIS A 376 -32.52 -45.08 14.57
N ARG A 377 -33.53 -44.81 13.75
CA ARG A 377 -34.88 -45.33 14.02
C ARG A 377 -35.71 -45.37 12.74
#